data_AF-A0A849QTH6-F1
#
_entry.id   AF-A0A849QTH6-F1
#
_cell.length_a   1.000
_cell.length_b   1.000
_cell.length_c   1.000
_cell.angle_alpha   90.00
_cell.angle_beta   90.00
_cell.angle_gamma   90.00
#
_symmetry.space_group_name_H-M   'P 1'
#
loop_
_entity.id
_entity.type
_entity.pdbx_description
1 polymer ?
#
loop_
_entity_poly.entity_id
_entity_poly.type
_entity_poly.pdbx_seq_one_letter_code
_entity_poly.pdbx_strand_id
1 'polypeptide(L)' 'MPDIFEIAHKDSAGRIGRLATPHGTVETPTIMPVINPNIQTIPGKEMPGFGAQMVITNSYI' A
#
# COMPACT_ATOMS: atom_id res chain seq x y z
N MET A 1 -22.30 -3.63 1.77
CA MET A 1 -20.93 -3.24 1.39
C MET A 1 -20.02 -4.34 1.92
N PRO A 2 -19.12 -4.92 1.11
CA PRO A 2 -18.07 -5.76 1.68
C PRO A 2 -17.24 -4.91 2.65
N ASP A 3 -16.70 -5.54 3.69
CA ASP A 3 -15.90 -4.83 4.69
C ASP A 3 -14.67 -4.20 4.03
N ILE A 4 -14.44 -2.91 4.31
CA ILE A 4 -13.29 -2.15 3.76
C ILE A 4 -11.97 -2.79 4.24
N PHE A 5 -11.97 -3.42 5.42
CA PHE A 5 -10.79 -4.07 6.00
C PHE A 5 -11.19 -5.35 6.74
N GLU A 6 -10.56 -6.47 6.39
CA GLU A 6 -10.71 -7.76 7.08
C GLU A 6 -9.41 -8.18 7.78
N ILE A 7 -9.53 -8.85 8.94
CA ILE A 7 -8.38 -9.45 9.64
C ILE A 7 -8.23 -10.90 9.16
N ALA A 8 -7.09 -11.24 8.57
CA ALA A 8 -6.78 -12.59 8.12
C ALA A 8 -6.06 -13.42 9.20
N HIS A 9 -5.16 -12.79 9.96
CA HIS A 9 -4.42 -13.43 11.05
C HIS A 9 -4.09 -12.41 12.15
N LYS A 10 -3.87 -12.89 13.39
CA LYS A 10 -3.60 -12.02 14.54
C LYS A 10 -2.64 -12.71 15.50
N ASP A 11 -1.67 -11.94 16.00
CA ASP A 11 -0.84 -12.30 17.14
C ASP A 11 -0.70 -11.06 18.05
N SER A 12 -1.01 -11.23 19.34
CA SER A 12 -1.07 -10.14 20.31
C SER A 12 -1.95 -8.97 19.81
N ALA A 13 -1.41 -7.75 19.70
CA ALA A 13 -2.12 -6.60 19.14
C ALA A 13 -1.88 -6.40 17.63
N GLY A 14 -0.93 -7.13 17.06
CA GLY A 14 -0.60 -7.09 15.63
C GLY A 14 -1.57 -7.93 14.80
N ARG A 15 -1.73 -7.58 13.52
CA ARG A 15 -2.65 -8.27 12.62
C ARG A 15 -2.20 -8.23 11.17
N ILE A 16 -2.35 -9.38 10.50
CA ILE A 16 -2.39 -9.44 9.04
C ILE A 16 -3.82 -9.14 8.63
N GLY A 17 -3.98 -8.23 7.68
CA GLY A 17 -5.30 -7.82 7.20
C GLY A 17 -5.31 -7.57 5.71
N ARG A 18 -6.49 -7.50 5.13
CA ARG A 18 -6.69 -7.18 3.72
C ARG A 18 -7.54 -5.93 3.63
N LEU A 19 -6.96 -4.88 3.10
CA LEU A 19 -7.59 -3.59 2.86
C LEU A 19 -8.11 -3.57 1.42
N ALA A 20 -9.42 -3.52 1.26
CA ALA A 20 -10.05 -3.36 -0.04
C ALA A 20 -10.02 -1.87 -0.46
N THR A 21 -9.48 -1.59 -1.64
CA THR A 21 -9.51 -0.26 -2.27
C THR A 21 -10.16 -0.36 -3.66
N PRO A 22 -10.59 0.77 -4.25
CA PRO A 22 -11.06 0.76 -5.64
C PRO A 22 -10.04 0.24 -6.66
N HIS A 23 -8.74 0.26 -6.32
CA HIS A 23 -7.64 -0.16 -7.19
C HIS A 23 -7.15 -1.60 -6.89
N GLY A 24 -7.81 -2.31 -5.98
CA GLY A 24 -7.45 -3.67 -5.57
C GLY A 24 -7.27 -3.82 -4.06
N THR A 25 -6.91 -5.03 -3.64
CA THR A 25 -6.71 -5.39 -2.24
C THR A 25 -5.24 -5.34 -1.87
N VAL A 26 -4.93 -4.76 -0.71
CA VAL A 26 -3.57 -4.66 -0.16
C VAL A 26 -3.49 -5.43 1.15
N GLU A 27 -2.44 -6.23 1.32
CA GLU A 27 -2.18 -6.93 2.57
C GLU A 27 -1.46 -6.01 3.55
N THR A 28 -1.91 -5.96 4.81
CA THR A 28 -1.27 -5.23 5.90
C THR A 28 -0.61 -6.22 6.88
N PRO A 29 0.47 -5.87 7.58
CA PRO A 29 1.17 -4.59 7.56
C PRO A 29 1.91 -4.37 6.23
N THR A 30 1.91 -3.14 5.74
CA THR A 30 2.59 -2.76 4.48
C THR A 30 3.31 -1.43 4.65
N ILE A 31 4.28 -1.19 3.78
CA ILE A 31 5.03 0.07 3.71
C ILE A 31 4.73 0.70 2.35
N MET A 32 4.42 2.00 2.35
CA MET A 32 4.13 2.77 1.14
C MET A 32 5.35 3.61 0.76
N PRO A 33 6.04 3.32 -0.36
CA PRO A 33 7.09 4.18 -0.87
C PRO A 33 6.53 5.56 -1.22
N VAL A 34 7.30 6.61 -0.91
CA VAL A 34 6.99 7.98 -1.32
C VAL A 34 7.52 8.20 -2.73
N ILE A 35 6.64 8.60 -3.64
CA ILE A 35 6.99 9.03 -4.99
C ILE A 35 7.02 10.56 -5.00
N ASN A 36 8.16 11.13 -5.39
CA ASN A 36 8.28 12.57 -5.67
C ASN A 36 8.10 12.78 -7.18
N PRO A 37 7.06 13.50 -7.65
CA PRO A 37 6.80 13.66 -9.08
C PRO A 37 7.88 14.49 -9.79
N ASN A 38 8.59 15.38 -9.07
CA ASN A 38 9.65 16.20 -9.64
C ASN A 38 10.98 15.44 -9.77
N ILE A 39 11.24 14.48 -8.89
CA ILE A 39 12.49 13.70 -8.88
C ILE A 39 12.17 12.23 -8.57
N GLN A 40 12.12 11.41 -9.62
CA GLN A 40 11.89 9.97 -9.51
C GLN A 40 13.21 9.20 -9.55
N THR A 41 13.87 9.04 -8.39
CA THR A 41 15.08 8.20 -8.27
C THR A 41 14.84 6.76 -8.75
N ILE A 42 13.65 6.24 -8.45
CA ILE A 42 13.12 5.01 -9.05
C ILE A 42 11.70 5.36 -9.57
N PRO A 43 11.38 5.07 -10.84
CA PRO A 43 10.05 5.33 -11.38
C PRO A 43 8.95 4.59 -10.61
N GLY A 44 7.83 5.27 -10.33
CA GLY A 44 6.71 4.69 -9.57
C GLY A 44 6.13 3.41 -10.19
N LYS A 45 6.20 3.28 -11.53
CA LYS A 45 5.77 2.08 -12.27
C LYS A 45 6.62 0.83 -11.99
N GLU A 46 7.82 0.99 -11.45
CA GLU A 46 8.73 -0.12 -11.13
C GLU A 46 8.52 -0.65 -9.71
N MET A 47 7.78 0.09 -8.87
CA MET A 47 7.49 -0.27 -7.47
C MET A 47 6.89 -1.67 -7.29
N PRO A 48 5.98 -2.17 -8.16
CA PRO A 48 5.49 -3.54 -8.07
C PRO A 48 6.59 -4.60 -8.16
N GLY A 49 7.68 -4.32 -8.91
CA GLY A 49 8.84 -5.20 -9.02
C GLY A 49 9.63 -5.36 -7.70
N PHE A 50 9.44 -4.42 -6.76
CA PHE A 50 10.03 -4.46 -5.41
C PHE A 50 9.03 -4.93 -4.35
N GLY A 51 7.84 -5.39 -4.74
CA GLY A 51 6.81 -5.90 -3.83
C GLY A 51 5.90 -4.83 -3.22
N ALA A 52 6.02 -3.56 -3.63
CA ALA A 52 5.12 -2.52 -3.15
C ALA A 52 3.73 -2.65 -3.79
N GLN A 53 2.71 -2.81 -2.94
CA GLN A 53 1.31 -2.92 -3.35
C GLN A 53 0.59 -1.56 -3.38
N MET A 54 1.17 -0.54 -2.74
CA MET A 54 0.64 0.80 -2.63
C MET A 54 1.78 1.80 -2.55
N VAL A 55 1.56 3.01 -3.07
CA VAL A 55 2.51 4.13 -3.01
C VAL A 55 1.79 5.38 -2.51
N ILE A 56 2.54 6.36 -2.04
CA ILE A 56 2.01 7.68 -1.68
C ILE A 56 2.78 8.78 -2.42
N THR A 57 2.10 9.87 -2.75
CA THR A 57 2.71 11.10 -3.26
C THR A 57 2.15 12.28 -2.49
N ASN A 58 2.89 13.39 -2.47
CA ASN A 58 2.32 14.67 -2.08
C ASN A 58 1.53 15.23 -3.27
N SER A 59 0.25 15.59 -3.08
CA SER A 59 -0.60 16.12 -4.15
C SER A 59 -0.47 17.63 -4.35
N TYR A 60 0.26 18.33 -3.48
CA TYR A 60 0.53 19.77 -3.60
C TYR A 60 1.73 20.08 -4.50
N ILE A 61 2.58 19.08 -4.73
CA ILE A 61 3.79 19.16 -5.56
C ILE A 61 3.49 18.53 -6.92
#